data_AF-A0A951EVZ3-F1
#
_entry.id   AF-A0A951EVZ3-F1
#
_cell.length_a   1.000
_cell.length_b   1.000
_cell.length_c   1.000
_cell.angle_alpha   90.00
_cell.angle_beta   90.00
_cell.angle_gamma   90.00
#
_symmetry.space_group_name_H-M   'P 1'
#
loop_
_entity.id
_entity.type
_entity.pdbx_description
1 polymer ?
#
loop_
_entity_poly.entity_id
_entity_poly.type
_entity_poly.pdbx_seq_one_letter_code
_entity_poly.pdbx_strand_id
1 'polypeptide(L)' 'MRSGLVYTETVIHSAAEAFASEVPFQTAIVTLDEPLGNVPNRIMGRIAGERVSIGDRVVEVKGREGVPFFQKV' A
#
# COMPACT_ATOMS: atom_id res chain seq x y z
N MET A 1 -2.47 -8.40 -11.48
CA MET A 1 -1.99 -7.91 -10.17
C MET A 1 -1.26 -6.62 -10.45
N ARG A 2 -1.58 -5.53 -9.75
CA ARG A 2 -1.00 -4.21 -10.05
C ARG A 2 0.43 -4.12 -9.48
N SER A 3 1.35 -3.48 -10.18
CA SER A 3 2.69 -3.17 -9.68
C SER A 3 2.99 -1.68 -9.79
N GLY A 4 3.97 -1.20 -9.05
CA GLY A 4 4.33 0.20 -9.07
C GLY A 4 5.44 0.57 -8.09
N LEU A 5 5.66 1.87 -7.95
CA LEU A 5 6.64 2.45 -7.04
C LEU A 5 5.93 3.16 -5.89
N VAL A 6 6.49 3.03 -4.68
CA VAL A 6 6.03 3.81 -3.52
C VAL A 6 6.29 5.29 -3.75
N TYR A 7 5.22 6.07 -3.80
CA TYR A 7 5.29 7.53 -3.95
C TYR A 7 5.44 8.23 -2.60
N THR A 8 4.70 7.78 -1.59
CA THR A 8 4.82 8.21 -0.20
C THR A 8 4.35 7.09 0.72
N GLU A 9 4.85 7.07 1.95
CA GLU A 9 4.52 6.06 2.95
C GLU A 9 4.39 6.69 4.35
N THR A 10 3.67 6.00 5.22
CA THR A 10 3.65 6.32 6.64
C THR A 10 3.35 5.08 7.47
N VAL A 11 3.84 5.08 8.71
CA VAL A 11 3.54 4.06 9.71
C VAL A 11 2.44 4.57 10.64
N ILE A 12 1.35 3.82 10.68
CA ILE A 12 0.25 4.05 11.60
C ILE A 12 0.56 3.37 12.92
N HIS A 13 0.86 4.18 13.94
CA HIS A 13 1.13 3.72 15.31
C HIS A 13 -0.12 3.66 16.19
N SER A 14 -1.17 4.41 15.83
CA SER A 14 -2.45 4.44 16.53
C SER A 14 -3.55 4.47 15.49
N ALA A 15 -4.50 3.54 15.58
CA ALA A 15 -5.60 3.39 14.64
C ALA A 15 -6.94 3.33 15.37
N ALA A 16 -8.04 3.45 14.61
CA ALA A 16 -9.37 3.20 15.15
C ALA A 16 -9.47 1.77 15.74
N GLU A 17 -10.38 1.56 16.68
CA GLU A 17 -10.51 0.31 17.44
C GLU A 17 -10.56 -0.94 16.55
N ALA A 18 -11.27 -0.86 15.42
CA ALA A 18 -11.37 -1.94 14.44
C ALA A 18 -10.03 -2.44 13.88
N PHE A 19 -8.98 -1.60 13.92
CA PHE A 19 -7.64 -1.91 13.40
C PHE A 19 -6.56 -1.84 14.50
N ALA A 20 -6.96 -1.70 15.77
CA ALA A 20 -6.03 -1.54 16.89
C ALA A 20 -5.13 -2.78 17.09
N SER A 21 -5.59 -3.97 16.73
CA SER A 21 -4.80 -5.21 16.80
C SER A 21 -3.74 -5.32 15.71
N GLU A 22 -3.78 -4.45 14.69
CA GLU A 22 -2.86 -4.48 13.56
C GLU A 22 -1.75 -3.42 13.67
N VAL A 23 -1.80 -2.53 14.66
CA VAL A 23 -0.73 -1.54 14.85
C VAL A 23 0.53 -2.18 15.44
N PRO A 24 1.73 -1.73 15.04
CA PRO A 24 1.98 -0.78 13.97
C PRO A 24 1.85 -1.42 12.59
N PHE A 25 1.22 -0.72 11.65
CA PHE A 25 1.19 -1.13 10.24
C PHE A 25 1.56 0.04 9.34
N GLN A 26 2.04 -0.27 8.14
CA GLN A 26 2.42 0.74 7.16
C GLN A 26 1.36 0.85 6.05
N THR A 27 1.11 2.08 5.61
CA THR A 27 0.31 2.40 4.43
C THR A 27 1.17 3.19 3.45
N ALA A 28 0.89 3.04 2.17
CA ALA A 28 1.60 3.73 1.11
C ALA A 28 0.64 4.18 0.01
N ILE A 29 1.01 5.27 -0.65
CA ILE A 29 0.49 5.60 -1.98
C ILE A 29 1.47 5.04 -2.98
N VAL A 30 0.99 4.19 -3.88
CA VAL A 30 1.77 3.56 -4.95
C VAL A 30 1.41 4.23 -6.27
N THR A 31 2.42 4.67 -7.00
CA THR A 31 2.28 5.05 -8.42
C THR A 31 2.37 3.78 -9.24
N LEU A 32 1.24 3.38 -9.83
CA LEU A 32 1.11 2.18 -10.65
C LEU A 32 1.82 2.33 -11.99
N ASP A 33 2.39 1.22 -12.46
CA ASP A 33 3.02 1.15 -13.78
C ASP A 33 1.98 1.30 -14.91
N GLU A 34 0.77 0.79 -14.68
CA GLU A 34 -0.38 0.92 -15.58
C GLU A 34 -1.38 1.98 -15.09
N PRO A 35 -2.00 2.75 -16.00
CA PRO A 35 -2.99 3.76 -15.63
C PRO A 35 -4.28 3.14 -15.10
N LEU A 36 -4.91 3.81 -14.13
CA LEU A 36 -6.25 3.51 -13.65
C LEU A 36 -7.28 4.19 -14.55
N GLY A 37 -7.48 3.68 -15.77
CA GLY A 37 -8.36 4.30 -16.75
C GLY A 37 -7.98 5.77 -17.02
N ASN A 38 -8.92 6.70 -16.78
CA ASN A 38 -8.72 8.15 -17.01
C ASN A 38 -8.39 8.96 -15.74
N VAL A 39 -8.08 8.30 -14.61
CA VAL A 39 -7.70 8.98 -13.36
C VAL A 39 -6.19 8.84 -13.09
N PRO A 40 -5.60 9.67 -12.20
CA PRO A 40 -4.20 9.54 -11.81
C PRO A 40 -3.85 8.10 -11.43
N ASN A 41 -2.69 7.62 -11.89
CA ASN A 41 -2.20 6.26 -11.69
C ASN A 41 -1.70 6.00 -10.26
N ARG A 42 -2.34 6.58 -9.24
CA ARG A 42 -1.94 6.45 -7.84
C ARG A 42 -3.03 5.79 -7.03
N ILE A 43 -2.65 4.87 -6.16
CA ILE A 43 -3.56 4.18 -5.27
C ILE A 43 -2.98 4.05 -3.86
N MET A 44 -3.83 4.19 -2.84
CA MET A 44 -3.47 3.90 -1.46
C MET A 44 -3.66 2.41 -1.15
N GLY A 45 -2.72 1.82 -0.45
CA GLY A 45 -2.82 0.44 0.03
C GLY A 45 -1.98 0.20 1.29
N ARG A 46 -2.23 -0.93 1.95
CA ARG A 46 -1.44 -1.38 3.10
C ARG A 46 -0.22 -2.17 2.65
N ILE A 47 0.84 -2.12 3.42
CA ILE A 47 2.06 -2.88 3.16
C ILE A 47 2.05 -4.17 3.96
N ALA A 48 2.19 -5.29 3.26
CA ALA A 48 2.37 -6.61 3.83
C ALA A 48 3.87 -6.95 3.90
N GLY A 49 4.29 -7.60 4.99
CA GLY A 49 5.66 -8.07 5.14
C GLY A 49 6.64 -6.95 5.49
N GLU A 50 7.71 -6.83 4.70
CA GLU A 50 8.76 -5.83 4.92
C GLU A 50 8.23 -4.41 4.72
N ARG A 51 8.68 -3.48 5.56
CA ARG A 51 8.40 -2.05 5.36
C ARG A 51 9.02 -1.56 4.06
N VAL A 52 8.34 -0.63 3.44
CA VAL A 52 8.80 0.04 2.22
C VAL A 52 9.24 1.47 2.50
N SER A 53 10.02 2.04 1.59
CA SER A 53 10.37 3.45 1.54
C SER A 53 9.96 4.06 0.19
N ILE A 54 9.96 5.38 0.10
CA ILE A 54 9.75 6.08 -1.19
C ILE A 54 10.71 5.53 -2.24
N GLY A 55 10.18 5.18 -3.41
CA GLY A 55 10.92 4.60 -4.52
C GLY A 55 11.03 3.08 -4.51
N ASP A 56 10.61 2.39 -3.43
CA ASP A 56 10.60 0.92 -3.42
C ASP A 56 9.59 0.37 -4.44
N ARG A 57 9.98 -0.74 -5.10
CA ARG A 57 9.13 -1.49 -6.02
C ARG A 57 8.20 -2.41 -5.23
N VAL A 58 6.92 -2.37 -5.56
CA VAL A 58 5.91 -3.20 -4.91
C VAL A 58 4.98 -3.87 -5.92
N VAL A 59 4.43 -5.01 -5.50
CA VAL A 59 3.39 -5.75 -6.22
C VAL A 59 2.17 -5.95 -5.33
N GLU A 60 0.99 -5.80 -5.91
CA GLU A 60 -0.27 -6.05 -5.23
C GLU A 60 -0.43 -7.55 -4.95
N VAL A 61 -0.67 -7.87 -3.69
CA VAL A 61 -1.04 -9.20 -3.22
C VAL A 61 -2.53 -9.25 -2.91
N LYS A 62 -3.08 -10.45 -2.68
CA LYS A 62 -4.51 -10.61 -2.40
C LYS A 62 -4.89 -9.78 -1.17
N GLY A 63 -5.66 -8.71 -1.39
CA GLY A 63 -6.14 -7.82 -0.35
C GLY A 63 -7.16 -8.48 0.58
N ARG A 64 -7.47 -7.78 1.67
CA ARG A 64 -8.56 -8.11 2.59
C ARG A 64 -9.63 -7.04 2.48
N GLU A 65 -10.88 -7.46 2.35
CA GLU A 65 -12.06 -6.57 2.50
C GLU A 65 -12.06 -5.32 1.60
N GLY A 66 -11.58 -5.44 0.36
CA GLY A 66 -11.56 -4.32 -0.60
C GLY A 66 -10.41 -3.33 -0.42
N VAL A 67 -9.53 -3.55 0.57
CA VAL A 67 -8.30 -2.77 0.76
C VAL A 67 -7.16 -3.41 -0.05
N PRO A 68 -6.50 -2.66 -0.96
CA PRO A 68 -5.31 -3.14 -1.65
C PRO A 68 -4.17 -3.40 -0.65
N PHE A 69 -3.52 -4.55 -0.77
CA PHE A 69 -2.27 -4.83 -0.06
C PHE A 69 -1.14 -4.95 -1.07
N PHE A 70 0.00 -4.36 -0.74
CA PHE A 70 1.21 -4.39 -1.54
C PHE A 70 2.33 -5.03 -0.74
N GLN A 71 3.22 -5.75 -1.42
CA GLN A 71 4.44 -6.30 -0.84
C GLN A 71 5.63 -5.84 -1.67
N LYS A 72 6.75 -5.57 -0.99
CA LYS A 72 8.04 -5.28 -1.62
C LYS A 72 8.47 -6.46 -2.49
N VAL A 73 8.95 -6.16 -3.70
CA VAL A 73 9.53 -7.15 -4.64
C VAL A 73 10.96 -7.48 -4.24
#